data_AF-A0A938QUX0-F1
#
_entry.id   AF-A0A938QUX0-F1
#
_cell.length_a   1.000
_cell.length_b   1.000
_cell.length_c   1.000
_cell.angle_alpha   90.00
_cell.angle_beta   90.00
_cell.angle_gamma   90.00
#
_symmetry.space_group_name_H-M   'P 1'
#
loop_
_entity.id
_entity.type
_entity.pdbx_description
1 polymer ?
#
loop_
_entity_poly.entity_id
_entity_poly.type
_entity_poly.pdbx_seq_one_letter_code
_entity_poly.pdbx_strand_id
1 'polypeptide(L)'
;MPAPLLRRRRPADLLAALTLALAPGCVTTTTAPAAAAPVVVAAPVVRIATEPAGPDALETYDAEALLIRGLDLLSGEAWAEAADYFERLIREFPGDERAVLAQYNRGVAYIHLERGEEAVAAFDAYLAGLPADASAKDFLDGRFKRGQALAAARRYEEVVVVFDALAGEDLSPDDRVEALVDAGVGHYMLGLQPGGTEMHRPTAEYRFLEARRILKAEASKRHMGHMQFFSAQAAFYLAELAQLEFVEHKLTWPTAADVAAKQVEAKEATLESLLGDQLEEKCQRLLRAQYQYLRTIREGHPGWAAAAGFGVGKMYEELHEEMIGLPAPDDLTVEQQDIYKHLVRKKVLILLEKAEKTYAQTTDMVVRTGAEGVWAQKSREGLENIRKRILDESTALASEDSGDDAPVMPVADAGRAEKGKG
;
A
#
# COMPACT_ATOMS: atom_id res chain seq x y z
N MET A 1 -4.27 3.76 -4.90
CA MET A 1 -3.38 2.91 -4.09
C MET A 1 -3.30 1.57 -4.80
N PRO A 2 -2.11 1.00 -5.09
CA PRO A 2 -2.02 -0.40 -5.51
C PRO A 2 -2.71 -1.29 -4.45
N ALA A 3 -3.24 -2.45 -4.84
CA ALA A 3 -4.01 -3.28 -3.90
C ALA A 3 -3.13 -3.66 -2.69
N PRO A 4 -3.57 -3.35 -1.45
CA PRO A 4 -2.69 -3.29 -0.28
C PRO A 4 -2.14 -4.65 0.17
N LEU A 5 -2.69 -5.75 -0.35
CA LEU A 5 -2.31 -7.13 -0.01
C LEU A 5 -1.41 -7.78 -1.08
N LEU A 6 -1.07 -7.07 -2.16
CA LEU A 6 -0.24 -7.63 -3.23
C LEU A 6 1.20 -7.86 -2.77
N ARG A 7 1.56 -9.13 -2.57
CA ARG A 7 2.95 -9.57 -2.41
C ARG A 7 3.59 -9.75 -3.78
N ARG A 8 4.71 -9.08 -4.03
CA ARG A 8 5.70 -9.55 -5.01
C ARG A 8 6.51 -10.67 -4.35
N ARG A 9 6.15 -11.93 -4.60
CA ARG A 9 7.01 -13.07 -4.21
C ARG A 9 8.07 -13.32 -5.29
N ARG A 10 9.18 -13.96 -4.92
CA ARG A 10 10.17 -14.43 -5.89
C ARG A 10 9.54 -15.57 -6.72
N PRO A 11 9.90 -15.74 -8.01
CA PRO A 11 9.31 -16.76 -8.88
C PRO A 11 9.42 -18.20 -8.32
N ALA A 12 10.43 -18.50 -7.49
CA ALA A 12 10.60 -19.80 -6.85
C ALA A 12 9.51 -20.16 -5.82
N ASP A 13 8.82 -19.17 -5.24
CA ASP A 13 7.75 -19.40 -4.24
C ASP A 13 6.37 -19.65 -4.88
N LEU A 14 6.21 -19.42 -6.19
CA LEU A 14 4.99 -19.74 -6.95
C LEU A 14 4.86 -21.25 -7.22
N LEU A 15 5.99 -21.95 -7.31
CA LEU A 15 6.05 -23.40 -7.61
C LEU A 15 5.83 -24.30 -6.38
N ALA A 16 5.88 -23.75 -5.16
CA ALA A 16 5.92 -24.56 -3.93
C ALA A 16 4.53 -24.95 -3.35
N ALA A 17 3.43 -24.57 -3.99
CA ALA A 17 2.08 -24.85 -3.47
C ALA A 17 1.20 -25.52 -4.54
N LEU A 18 1.48 -26.81 -4.80
CA LEU A 18 0.50 -27.91 -4.80
C LEU A 18 1.20 -29.15 -5.37
N THR A 19 1.87 -29.91 -4.50
CA THR A 19 2.15 -31.31 -4.80
C THR A 19 0.92 -32.12 -4.42
N LEU A 20 -0.01 -32.32 -5.36
CA LEU A 20 -0.90 -33.47 -5.27
C LEU A 20 0.00 -34.70 -5.45
N ALA A 21 0.25 -35.43 -4.36
CA ALA A 21 1.18 -36.55 -4.35
C ALA A 21 0.62 -37.70 -5.21
N LEU A 22 0.98 -37.74 -6.49
CA LEU A 22 0.97 -38.98 -7.27
C LEU A 22 2.15 -39.85 -6.78
N ALA A 23 1.90 -40.70 -5.79
CA ALA A 23 2.88 -41.65 -5.32
C ALA A 23 3.09 -42.78 -6.35
N PRO A 24 4.32 -43.07 -6.81
CA PRO A 24 4.64 -44.35 -7.42
C PRO A 24 4.94 -45.35 -6.29
N GLY A 25 4.01 -46.26 -6.01
CA GLY A 25 4.21 -47.32 -5.03
C GLY A 25 5.23 -48.35 -5.52
N CYS A 26 6.44 -48.34 -4.96
CA CYS A 26 7.39 -49.45 -5.06
C CYS A 26 7.11 -50.46 -3.93
N VAL A 27 6.48 -51.58 -4.26
CA VAL A 27 6.34 -52.74 -3.35
C VAL A 27 7.39 -53.80 -3.72
N THR A 28 8.25 -54.14 -2.76
CA THR A 28 9.15 -55.29 -2.84
C THR A 28 8.37 -56.58 -2.62
N THR A 29 8.53 -57.51 -3.55
CA THR A 29 7.82 -58.79 -3.67
C THR A 29 8.27 -59.85 -2.65
N THR A 30 7.33 -60.49 -1.97
CA THR A 30 7.40 -61.90 -1.55
C THR A 30 6.28 -62.65 -2.27
N THR A 31 6.66 -63.68 -3.02
CA THR A 31 5.82 -64.44 -3.97
C THR A 31 4.78 -65.35 -3.33
N ALA A 32 3.53 -65.21 -3.76
CA ALA A 32 2.43 -66.19 -3.68
C ALA A 32 1.62 -66.13 -5.02
N PRO A 33 0.90 -67.20 -5.42
CA PRO A 33 0.59 -67.45 -6.83
C PRO A 33 -0.47 -66.51 -7.42
N ALA A 34 -0.33 -66.28 -8.72
CA ALA A 34 -1.00 -65.25 -9.51
C ALA A 34 -2.54 -65.34 -9.50
N ALA A 35 -3.17 -64.36 -8.83
CA ALA A 35 -4.45 -63.82 -9.25
C ALA A 35 -4.17 -62.70 -10.27
N ALA A 36 -4.88 -62.71 -11.40
CA ALA A 36 -4.73 -61.71 -12.45
C ALA A 36 -4.89 -60.30 -11.86
N ALA A 37 -3.83 -59.50 -11.92
CA ALA A 37 -3.87 -58.10 -11.54
C ALA A 37 -4.84 -57.36 -12.47
N PRO A 38 -5.70 -56.45 -11.96
CA PRO A 38 -6.46 -55.59 -12.83
C PRO A 38 -5.48 -54.75 -13.64
N VAL A 39 -5.59 -54.84 -14.96
CA VAL A 39 -4.91 -53.91 -15.88
C VAL A 39 -5.45 -52.53 -15.56
N VAL A 40 -4.65 -51.70 -14.87
CA VAL A 40 -4.93 -50.27 -14.76
C VAL A 40 -4.67 -49.69 -16.14
N VAL A 41 -5.74 -49.60 -16.93
CA VAL A 41 -5.71 -48.89 -18.21
C VAL A 41 -5.54 -47.42 -17.86
N ALA A 42 -4.35 -46.86 -18.13
CA ALA A 42 -4.16 -45.42 -18.05
C ALA A 42 -5.22 -44.74 -18.93
N ALA A 43 -5.97 -43.80 -18.36
CA ALA A 43 -7.01 -43.09 -19.09
C ALA A 43 -6.44 -42.49 -20.38
N PRO A 44 -7.17 -42.52 -21.50
CA PRO A 44 -6.67 -41.97 -22.75
C PRO A 44 -6.45 -40.46 -22.60
N VAL A 45 -5.22 -40.00 -22.80
CA VAL A 45 -4.87 -38.58 -22.82
C VAL A 45 -5.58 -37.94 -24.01
N VAL A 46 -6.56 -37.07 -23.73
CA VAL A 46 -7.30 -36.34 -24.75
C VAL A 46 -6.40 -35.24 -25.31
N ARG A 47 -6.11 -35.30 -26.61
CA ARG A 47 -5.33 -34.28 -27.31
C ARG A 47 -6.21 -33.55 -28.30
N ILE A 48 -6.13 -32.22 -28.29
CA ILE A 48 -6.83 -31.38 -29.25
C ILE A 48 -5.83 -30.98 -30.35
N ALA A 49 -6.21 -31.18 -31.61
CA ALA A 49 -5.51 -30.65 -32.77
C ALA A 49 -6.35 -29.50 -33.36
N THR A 50 -5.83 -28.28 -33.33
CA THR A 50 -6.47 -27.09 -33.93
C THR A 50 -5.51 -26.38 -34.87
N GLU A 51 -6.00 -25.45 -35.68
CA GLU A 51 -5.13 -24.42 -36.26
C GLU A 51 -4.38 -23.67 -35.13
N PRO A 52 -3.11 -23.27 -35.35
CA PRO A 52 -2.28 -22.64 -34.33
C PRO A 52 -2.98 -21.37 -33.79
N ALA A 53 -3.38 -21.41 -32.52
CA ALA A 53 -4.06 -20.29 -31.86
C ALA A 53 -3.51 -20.10 -30.44
N GLY A 54 -3.25 -18.84 -30.09
CA GLY A 54 -2.50 -18.42 -28.90
C GLY A 54 -1.06 -18.02 -29.25
N PRO A 55 -0.33 -17.36 -28.31
CA PRO A 55 0.99 -16.77 -28.59
C PRO A 55 2.04 -17.79 -29.04
N ASP A 56 1.88 -19.06 -28.68
CA ASP A 56 2.85 -20.13 -29.01
C ASP A 56 2.39 -21.08 -30.12
N ALA A 57 1.21 -20.87 -30.72
CA ALA A 57 0.77 -21.63 -31.90
C ALA A 57 0.83 -23.17 -31.72
N LEU A 58 0.47 -23.71 -30.54
CA LEU A 58 0.54 -25.15 -30.26
C LEU A 58 -0.31 -25.97 -31.24
N GLU A 59 0.33 -26.84 -32.03
CA GLU A 59 -0.33 -27.71 -33.03
C GLU A 59 -1.11 -28.87 -32.37
N THR A 60 -0.61 -29.39 -31.25
CA THR A 60 -1.27 -30.43 -30.45
C THR A 60 -0.97 -30.21 -28.97
N TYR A 61 -2.00 -30.26 -28.12
CA TYR A 61 -1.85 -30.07 -26.68
C TYR A 61 -2.90 -30.88 -25.89
N ASP A 62 -2.62 -31.11 -24.62
CA ASP A 62 -3.50 -31.72 -23.62
C ASP A 62 -3.59 -30.81 -22.37
N ALA A 63 -4.37 -31.22 -21.37
CA ALA A 63 -4.53 -30.45 -20.13
C ALA A 63 -3.20 -30.20 -19.39
N GLU A 64 -2.28 -31.17 -19.42
CA GLU A 64 -0.97 -31.04 -18.77
C GLU A 64 -0.09 -30.01 -19.47
N ALA A 65 -0.02 -30.05 -20.81
CA ALA A 65 0.73 -29.08 -21.59
C ALA A 65 0.25 -27.64 -21.36
N LEU A 66 -1.08 -27.43 -21.29
CA LEU A 66 -1.64 -26.11 -20.99
C LEU A 66 -1.32 -25.65 -19.57
N LEU A 67 -1.37 -26.56 -18.58
CA LEU A 67 -1.06 -26.24 -17.19
C LEU A 67 0.41 -25.83 -17.04
N ILE A 68 1.34 -26.63 -17.58
CA ILE A 68 2.78 -26.37 -17.52
C ILE A 68 3.09 -25.03 -18.19
N ARG A 69 2.53 -24.78 -19.38
CA ARG A 69 2.78 -23.52 -20.09
C ARG A 69 2.22 -22.31 -19.33
N GLY A 70 1.03 -22.43 -18.75
CA GLY A 70 0.45 -21.38 -17.90
C GLY A 70 1.31 -21.10 -16.67
N LEU A 71 1.85 -22.13 -16.02
CA LEU A 71 2.75 -22.00 -14.86
C LEU A 71 4.09 -21.35 -15.23
N ASP A 72 4.65 -21.67 -16.40
CA ASP A 72 5.86 -21.03 -16.92
C ASP A 72 5.65 -19.54 -17.15
N LEU A 73 4.53 -19.17 -17.79
CA LEU A 73 4.16 -17.78 -18.04
C LEU A 73 3.89 -17.02 -16.74
N LEU A 74 3.20 -17.66 -15.78
CA LEU A 74 2.97 -17.12 -14.45
C LEU A 74 4.31 -16.86 -13.74
N SER A 75 5.25 -17.80 -13.81
CA SER A 75 6.58 -17.64 -13.22
C SER A 75 7.41 -16.56 -13.92
N GLY A 76 7.16 -16.33 -15.21
CA GLY A 76 7.74 -15.25 -16.01
C GLY A 76 7.04 -13.90 -15.88
N GLU A 77 6.07 -13.76 -14.98
CA GLU A 77 5.26 -12.55 -14.76
C GLU A 77 4.41 -12.12 -15.98
N ALA A 78 4.22 -13.02 -16.96
CA ALA A 78 3.33 -12.83 -18.10
C ALA A 78 1.88 -13.18 -17.69
N TRP A 79 1.33 -12.37 -16.79
CA TRP A 79 0.09 -12.68 -16.06
C TRP A 79 -1.13 -12.83 -16.99
N ALA A 80 -1.23 -12.00 -18.04
CA ALA A 80 -2.36 -12.03 -18.96
C ALA A 80 -2.35 -13.33 -19.78
N GLU A 81 -1.18 -13.67 -20.34
CA GLU A 81 -0.99 -14.88 -21.12
C GLU A 81 -1.15 -16.13 -20.25
N ALA A 82 -0.63 -16.12 -19.02
CA ALA A 82 -0.85 -17.20 -18.07
C ALA A 82 -2.34 -17.46 -17.81
N ALA A 83 -3.11 -16.39 -17.58
CA ALA A 83 -4.56 -16.49 -17.39
C ALA A 83 -5.25 -17.12 -18.61
N ASP A 84 -4.90 -16.71 -19.83
CA ASP A 84 -5.47 -17.26 -21.07
C ASP A 84 -5.25 -18.79 -21.18
N TYR A 85 -4.05 -19.27 -20.84
CA TYR A 85 -3.74 -20.71 -20.84
C TYR A 85 -4.58 -21.49 -19.82
N PHE A 86 -4.73 -20.96 -18.60
CA PHE A 86 -5.57 -21.59 -17.58
C PHE A 86 -7.05 -21.59 -17.97
N GLU A 87 -7.54 -20.51 -18.57
CA GLU A 87 -8.91 -20.44 -19.09
C GLU A 87 -9.17 -21.45 -20.20
N ARG A 88 -8.20 -21.62 -21.11
CA ARG A 88 -8.28 -22.62 -22.15
C ARG A 88 -8.35 -24.03 -21.56
N LEU A 89 -7.51 -24.34 -20.57
CA LEU A 89 -7.53 -25.62 -19.87
C LEU A 89 -8.89 -25.89 -19.24
N ILE A 90 -9.42 -24.94 -18.47
CA ILE A 90 -10.73 -25.06 -17.81
C ILE A 90 -11.85 -25.27 -18.83
N ARG A 91 -11.82 -24.56 -19.95
CA ARG A 91 -12.86 -24.62 -20.99
C ARG A 91 -12.82 -25.93 -21.79
N GLU A 92 -11.63 -26.37 -22.17
CA GLU A 92 -11.45 -27.49 -23.10
C GLU A 92 -11.31 -28.85 -22.39
N PHE A 93 -10.90 -28.85 -21.12
CA PHE A 93 -10.75 -30.03 -20.28
C PHE A 93 -11.48 -29.89 -18.93
N PRO A 94 -12.79 -29.59 -18.90
CA PRO A 94 -13.51 -29.26 -17.67
C PRO A 94 -13.62 -30.40 -16.64
N GLY A 95 -13.36 -31.65 -17.06
CA GLY A 95 -13.37 -32.83 -16.19
C GLY A 95 -11.99 -33.35 -15.79
N ASP A 96 -10.90 -32.70 -16.23
CA ASP A 96 -9.54 -33.06 -15.84
C ASP A 96 -9.24 -32.49 -14.45
N GLU A 97 -8.55 -33.26 -13.60
CA GLU A 97 -8.18 -32.83 -12.24
C GLU A 97 -7.35 -31.54 -12.24
N ARG A 98 -6.58 -31.30 -13.31
CA ARG A 98 -5.77 -30.09 -13.48
C ARG A 98 -6.62 -28.83 -13.66
N ALA A 99 -7.90 -28.96 -14.01
CA ALA A 99 -8.80 -27.80 -14.11
C ALA A 99 -8.98 -27.09 -12.76
N VAL A 100 -8.96 -27.83 -11.65
CA VAL A 100 -9.03 -27.24 -10.30
C VAL A 100 -7.75 -26.43 -10.01
N LEU A 101 -6.57 -26.97 -10.35
CA LEU A 101 -5.29 -26.24 -10.22
C LEU A 101 -5.23 -25.01 -11.13
N ALA A 102 -5.79 -25.11 -12.34
CA ALA A 102 -5.87 -23.99 -13.26
C ALA A 102 -6.74 -22.86 -12.69
N GLN A 103 -7.82 -23.16 -11.96
CA GLN A 103 -8.61 -22.13 -11.27
C GLN A 103 -7.78 -21.35 -10.24
N TYR A 104 -7.01 -22.04 -9.41
CA TYR A 104 -6.13 -21.39 -8.43
C TYR A 104 -5.14 -20.45 -9.11
N ASN A 105 -4.41 -20.94 -10.11
CA ASN A 105 -3.36 -20.18 -10.77
C ASN A 105 -3.92 -19.04 -11.64
N ARG A 106 -5.09 -19.22 -12.25
CA ARG A 106 -5.84 -18.15 -12.90
C ARG A 106 -6.21 -17.04 -11.92
N GLY A 107 -6.68 -17.41 -10.73
CA GLY A 107 -6.98 -16.44 -9.67
C GLY A 107 -5.74 -15.64 -9.25
N VAL A 108 -4.58 -16.30 -9.14
CA VAL A 108 -3.29 -15.63 -8.86
C VAL A 108 -2.92 -14.64 -9.97
N ALA A 109 -3.02 -15.05 -11.24
CA ALA A 109 -2.79 -14.17 -12.38
C ALA A 109 -3.72 -12.94 -12.34
N TYR A 110 -5.00 -13.14 -12.04
CA TYR A 110 -5.99 -12.07 -11.94
C TYR A 110 -5.74 -11.10 -10.78
N ILE A 111 -5.24 -11.57 -9.65
CA ILE A 111 -4.76 -10.69 -8.56
C ILE A 111 -3.67 -9.75 -9.09
N HIS A 112 -2.67 -10.27 -9.82
CA HIS A 112 -1.56 -9.46 -10.35
C HIS A 112 -1.98 -8.48 -11.46
N LEU A 113 -3.04 -8.81 -12.20
CA LEU A 113 -3.66 -7.93 -13.21
C LEU A 113 -4.63 -6.90 -12.61
N GLU A 114 -4.80 -6.87 -11.28
CA GLU A 114 -5.81 -6.07 -10.57
C GLU A 114 -7.26 -6.36 -11.02
N ARG A 115 -7.50 -7.56 -11.57
CA ARG A 115 -8.81 -8.08 -12.00
C ARG A 115 -9.49 -8.82 -10.85
N GLY A 116 -9.88 -8.05 -9.83
CA GLY A 116 -10.32 -8.58 -8.53
C GLY A 116 -11.56 -9.48 -8.59
N GLU A 117 -12.60 -9.10 -9.34
CA GLU A 117 -13.83 -9.90 -9.41
C GLU A 117 -13.59 -11.25 -10.10
N GLU A 118 -12.79 -11.28 -11.17
CA GLU A 118 -12.42 -12.53 -11.82
C GLU A 118 -11.53 -13.42 -10.94
N ALA A 119 -10.66 -12.80 -10.13
CA ALA A 119 -9.87 -13.54 -9.14
C ALA A 119 -10.76 -14.19 -8.07
N VAL A 120 -11.75 -13.45 -7.55
CA VAL A 120 -12.71 -13.99 -6.56
C VAL A 120 -13.45 -15.19 -7.16
N ALA A 121 -13.99 -15.06 -8.37
CA ALA A 121 -14.69 -16.15 -9.04
C ALA A 121 -13.79 -17.38 -9.27
N ALA A 122 -12.51 -17.18 -9.58
CA ALA A 122 -11.55 -18.26 -9.76
C ALA A 122 -11.24 -18.99 -8.43
N PHE A 123 -11.05 -18.28 -7.32
CA PHE A 123 -10.83 -18.92 -6.02
C PHE A 123 -12.09 -19.55 -5.43
N ASP A 124 -13.27 -19.00 -5.69
CA ASP A 124 -14.55 -19.64 -5.35
C ASP A 124 -14.69 -20.97 -6.10
N ALA A 125 -14.38 -21.01 -7.40
CA ALA A 125 -14.38 -22.23 -8.19
C ALA A 125 -13.33 -23.24 -7.73
N TYR A 126 -12.12 -22.78 -7.35
CA TYR A 126 -11.08 -23.63 -6.77
C TYR A 126 -11.57 -24.30 -5.48
N LEU A 127 -12.07 -23.51 -4.52
CA LEU A 127 -12.55 -24.03 -3.23
C LEU A 127 -13.73 -25.01 -3.39
N ALA A 128 -14.64 -24.76 -4.34
CA ALA A 128 -15.75 -25.65 -4.64
C ALA A 128 -15.32 -26.92 -5.38
N GLY A 129 -14.22 -26.86 -6.14
CA GLY A 129 -13.68 -27.97 -6.93
C GLY A 129 -12.64 -28.83 -6.21
N LEU A 130 -12.22 -28.45 -5.01
CA LEU A 130 -11.28 -29.24 -4.22
C LEU A 130 -11.83 -30.66 -3.96
N PRO A 131 -11.01 -31.71 -4.14
CA PRO A 131 -11.46 -33.08 -3.91
C PRO A 131 -11.70 -33.33 -2.41
N ALA A 132 -12.47 -34.38 -2.10
CA ALA A 132 -12.87 -34.68 -0.72
C ALA A 132 -11.69 -35.06 0.19
N ASP A 133 -10.57 -35.51 -0.37
CA ASP A 133 -9.33 -35.85 0.31
C ASP A 133 -8.30 -34.70 0.29
N ALA A 134 -8.67 -33.51 -0.19
CA ALA A 134 -7.83 -32.33 -0.12
C ALA A 134 -7.39 -32.02 1.32
N SER A 135 -6.16 -31.56 1.47
CA SER A 135 -5.61 -31.30 2.79
C SER A 135 -6.21 -30.03 3.40
N ALA A 136 -6.21 -29.93 4.73
CA ALA A 136 -6.60 -28.69 5.43
C ALA A 136 -5.79 -27.48 4.95
N LYS A 137 -4.55 -27.70 4.51
CA LYS A 137 -3.69 -26.65 3.95
C LYS A 137 -4.19 -26.17 2.59
N ASP A 138 -4.71 -27.03 1.72
CA ASP A 138 -5.24 -26.63 0.41
C ASP A 138 -6.47 -25.72 0.55
N PHE A 139 -7.36 -26.04 1.51
CA PHE A 139 -8.49 -25.19 1.86
C PHE A 139 -8.03 -23.86 2.47
N LEU A 140 -7.05 -23.89 3.37
CA LEU A 140 -6.51 -22.68 4.00
C LEU A 140 -5.87 -21.74 2.96
N ASP A 141 -4.98 -22.26 2.11
CA ASP A 141 -4.33 -21.51 1.04
C ASP A 141 -5.36 -20.89 0.08
N GLY A 142 -6.42 -21.64 -0.27
CA GLY A 142 -7.53 -21.14 -1.07
C GLY A 142 -8.31 -20.00 -0.40
N ARG A 143 -8.59 -20.10 0.91
CA ARG A 143 -9.28 -19.05 1.68
C ARG A 143 -8.45 -17.77 1.81
N PHE A 144 -7.14 -17.89 2.06
CA PHE A 144 -6.22 -16.75 2.05
C PHE A 144 -6.22 -16.04 0.70
N LYS A 145 -6.11 -16.80 -0.38
CA LYS A 145 -6.11 -16.24 -1.74
C LYS A 145 -7.43 -15.61 -2.13
N ARG A 146 -8.56 -16.22 -1.74
CA ARG A 146 -9.88 -15.61 -1.89
C ARG A 146 -9.97 -14.27 -1.15
N GLY A 147 -9.47 -14.20 0.09
CA GLY A 147 -9.39 -12.94 0.85
C GLY A 147 -8.55 -11.87 0.15
N GLN A 148 -7.40 -12.26 -0.41
CA GLN A 148 -6.54 -11.37 -1.22
C GLN A 148 -7.25 -10.88 -2.49
N ALA A 149 -7.99 -11.76 -3.16
CA ALA A 149 -8.80 -11.41 -4.33
C ALA A 149 -9.93 -10.43 -3.99
N LEU A 150 -10.62 -10.62 -2.86
CA LEU A 150 -11.63 -9.68 -2.36
C LEU A 150 -11.04 -8.28 -2.11
N ALA A 151 -9.81 -8.23 -1.58
CA ALA A 151 -9.11 -6.95 -1.39
C ALA A 151 -8.73 -6.28 -2.73
N ALA A 152 -8.34 -7.06 -3.74
CA ALA A 152 -8.12 -6.56 -5.10
C ALA A 152 -9.43 -6.04 -5.74
N ALA A 153 -10.55 -6.70 -5.46
CA ALA A 153 -11.90 -6.25 -5.83
C ALA A 153 -12.43 -5.08 -4.97
N ARG A 154 -11.69 -4.66 -3.95
CA ARG A 154 -12.08 -3.61 -2.97
C ARG A 154 -13.35 -3.93 -2.17
N ARG A 155 -13.69 -5.21 -2.01
CA ARG A 155 -14.82 -5.71 -1.20
C ARG A 155 -14.39 -5.88 0.25
N TYR A 156 -14.03 -4.78 0.91
CA TYR A 156 -13.36 -4.81 2.21
C TYR A 156 -14.25 -5.35 3.35
N GLU A 157 -15.57 -5.23 3.21
CA GLU A 157 -16.55 -5.82 4.13
C GLU A 157 -16.44 -7.35 4.15
N GLU A 158 -16.15 -7.98 3.01
CA GLU A 158 -15.94 -9.43 2.94
C GLU A 158 -14.51 -9.84 3.31
N VAL A 159 -13.52 -8.97 3.06
CA VAL A 159 -12.13 -9.17 3.51
C VAL A 159 -12.11 -9.36 5.03
N VAL A 160 -12.74 -8.45 5.78
CA VAL A 160 -12.74 -8.54 7.25
C VAL A 160 -13.46 -9.79 7.72
N VAL A 161 -14.57 -10.19 7.08
CA VAL A 161 -15.29 -11.44 7.42
C VAL A 161 -14.39 -12.67 7.25
N VAL A 162 -13.66 -12.76 6.14
CA VAL A 162 -12.79 -13.92 5.86
C VAL A 162 -11.61 -13.95 6.84
N PHE A 163 -10.90 -12.85 7.00
CA PHE A 163 -9.65 -12.85 7.75
C PHE A 163 -9.84 -12.77 9.27
N ASP A 164 -10.90 -12.15 9.78
CA ASP A 164 -11.21 -12.23 11.21
C ASP A 164 -11.61 -13.65 11.61
N ALA A 165 -12.35 -14.36 10.75
CA ALA A 165 -12.67 -15.76 10.97
C ALA A 165 -11.39 -16.61 11.00
N LEU A 166 -10.50 -16.46 10.01
CA LEU A 166 -9.22 -17.16 9.96
C LEU A 166 -8.34 -16.86 11.19
N ALA A 167 -8.25 -15.59 11.61
CA ALA A 167 -7.43 -15.20 12.77
C ALA A 167 -7.91 -15.80 14.11
N GLY A 168 -9.17 -16.27 14.16
CA GLY A 168 -9.77 -16.97 15.29
C GLY A 168 -9.62 -18.49 15.26
N GLU A 169 -9.13 -19.07 14.17
CA GLU A 169 -8.89 -20.52 14.05
C GLU A 169 -7.56 -20.94 14.70
N ASP A 170 -7.38 -22.25 14.92
CA ASP A 170 -6.12 -22.82 15.40
C ASP A 170 -5.11 -22.91 14.25
N LEU A 171 -4.43 -21.80 13.99
CA LEU A 171 -3.45 -21.64 12.92
C LEU A 171 -2.02 -21.64 13.44
N SER A 172 -1.07 -21.94 12.53
CA SER A 172 0.34 -21.69 12.83
C SER A 172 0.56 -20.20 13.17
N PRO A 173 1.60 -19.85 13.95
CA PRO A 173 1.89 -18.44 14.24
C PRO A 173 2.07 -17.58 12.98
N ASP A 174 2.60 -18.18 11.91
CA ASP A 174 2.86 -17.51 10.63
C ASP A 174 1.55 -17.19 9.90
N ASP A 175 0.66 -18.18 9.76
CA ASP A 175 -0.64 -18.00 9.11
C ASP A 175 -1.55 -17.07 9.94
N ARG A 176 -1.50 -17.17 11.28
CA ARG A 176 -2.25 -16.27 12.15
C ARG A 176 -1.79 -14.82 12.02
N VAL A 177 -0.49 -14.57 11.86
CA VAL A 177 0.04 -13.23 11.58
C VAL A 177 -0.45 -12.72 10.23
N GLU A 178 -0.39 -13.54 9.17
CA GLU A 178 -0.91 -13.17 7.84
C GLU A 178 -2.40 -12.79 7.93
N ALA A 179 -3.22 -13.63 8.58
CA ALA A 179 -4.65 -13.37 8.75
C ALA A 179 -4.92 -12.09 9.55
N LEU A 180 -4.21 -11.86 10.67
CA LEU A 180 -4.37 -10.66 11.47
C LEU A 180 -3.97 -9.40 10.70
N VAL A 181 -2.89 -9.44 9.93
CA VAL A 181 -2.45 -8.29 9.13
C VAL A 181 -3.45 -8.00 8.02
N ASP A 182 -3.88 -9.02 7.28
CA ASP A 182 -4.83 -8.84 6.17
C ASP A 182 -6.22 -8.38 6.69
N ALA A 183 -6.68 -8.90 7.84
CA ALA A 183 -7.85 -8.38 8.55
C ALA A 183 -7.66 -6.91 8.95
N GLY A 184 -6.51 -6.59 9.55
CA GLY A 184 -6.17 -5.23 9.96
C GLY A 184 -6.20 -4.25 8.78
N VAL A 185 -5.70 -4.66 7.61
CA VAL A 185 -5.78 -3.88 6.37
C VAL A 185 -7.24 -3.68 5.94
N GLY A 186 -8.05 -4.74 5.95
CA GLY A 186 -9.48 -4.64 5.65
C GLY A 186 -10.19 -3.63 6.55
N HIS A 187 -9.96 -3.73 7.86
CA HIS A 187 -10.50 -2.77 8.83
C HIS A 187 -9.95 -1.35 8.62
N TYR A 188 -8.66 -1.18 8.32
CA TYR A 188 -8.11 0.14 8.02
C TYR A 188 -8.83 0.77 6.82
N MET A 189 -9.04 0.01 5.73
CA MET A 189 -9.72 0.50 4.53
C MET A 189 -11.19 0.88 4.81
N LEU A 190 -11.91 0.09 5.60
CA LEU A 190 -13.26 0.43 6.05
C LEU A 190 -13.27 1.64 7.00
N GLY A 191 -12.24 1.79 7.83
CA GLY A 191 -12.05 2.92 8.74
C GLY A 191 -11.73 4.26 8.04
N LEU A 192 -11.40 4.22 6.75
CA LEU A 192 -11.29 5.42 5.90
C LEU A 192 -12.66 5.88 5.36
N GLN A 193 -13.68 5.01 5.38
CA GLN A 193 -15.01 5.34 4.88
C GLN A 193 -15.82 6.13 5.92
N PRO A 194 -16.79 6.96 5.49
CA PRO A 194 -17.69 7.65 6.40
C PRO A 194 -18.40 6.68 7.34
N GLY A 195 -18.37 6.95 8.65
CA GLY A 195 -18.98 6.08 9.67
C GLY A 195 -18.17 4.84 10.05
N GLY A 196 -17.06 4.54 9.35
CA GLY A 196 -16.20 3.41 9.67
C GLY A 196 -15.21 3.66 10.81
N THR A 197 -15.02 4.92 11.22
CA THR A 197 -13.98 5.35 12.17
C THR A 197 -14.08 4.67 13.54
N GLU A 198 -15.26 4.66 14.16
CA GLU A 198 -15.43 4.24 15.56
C GLU A 198 -15.19 2.75 15.77
N MET A 199 -15.64 1.93 14.82
CA MET A 199 -15.48 0.48 14.92
C MET A 199 -14.18 0.02 14.28
N HIS A 200 -13.93 0.41 13.02
CA HIS A 200 -12.89 -0.26 12.24
C HIS A 200 -11.47 0.23 12.56
N ARG A 201 -11.24 1.51 12.90
CA ARG A 201 -9.87 1.97 13.20
C ARG A 201 -9.29 1.33 14.47
N PRO A 202 -10.01 1.27 15.61
CA PRO A 202 -9.51 0.56 16.80
C PRO A 202 -9.32 -0.94 16.52
N THR A 203 -10.21 -1.57 15.76
CA THR A 203 -10.03 -2.98 15.37
C THR A 203 -8.79 -3.18 14.50
N ALA A 204 -8.56 -2.31 13.50
CA ALA A 204 -7.35 -2.35 12.68
C ALA A 204 -6.08 -2.25 13.55
N GLU A 205 -6.03 -1.25 14.43
CA GLU A 205 -4.91 -1.06 15.37
C GLU A 205 -4.68 -2.32 16.22
N TYR A 206 -5.75 -2.86 16.82
CA TYR A 206 -5.68 -4.06 17.63
C TYR A 206 -5.11 -5.25 16.85
N ARG A 207 -5.58 -5.49 15.62
CA ARG A 207 -5.12 -6.58 14.76
C ARG A 207 -3.62 -6.46 14.44
N PHE A 208 -3.16 -5.27 14.08
CA PHE A 208 -1.74 -5.02 13.81
C PHE A 208 -0.87 -5.17 15.07
N LEU A 209 -1.33 -4.68 16.23
CA LEU A 209 -0.60 -4.83 17.49
C LEU A 209 -0.50 -6.29 17.91
N GLU A 210 -1.57 -7.07 17.75
CA GLU A 210 -1.59 -8.50 18.07
C GLU A 210 -0.67 -9.30 17.13
N ALA A 211 -0.70 -9.02 15.82
CA ALA A 211 0.23 -9.61 14.86
C ALA A 211 1.69 -9.35 15.27
N ARG A 212 2.02 -8.11 15.64
CA ARG A 212 3.36 -7.75 16.10
C ARG A 212 3.75 -8.40 17.42
N ARG A 213 2.79 -8.62 18.32
CA ARG A 213 3.01 -9.36 19.57
C ARG A 213 3.44 -10.80 19.27
N ILE A 214 2.75 -11.48 18.35
CA ILE A 214 3.10 -12.83 17.90
C ILE A 214 4.50 -12.84 17.25
N LEU A 215 4.74 -11.93 16.30
CA LEU A 215 6.04 -11.81 15.62
C LEU A 215 7.19 -11.62 16.61
N LYS A 216 7.03 -10.74 17.61
CA LYS A 216 8.04 -10.51 18.65
C LYS A 216 8.27 -11.75 19.51
N ALA A 217 7.22 -12.50 19.84
CA ALA A 217 7.32 -13.71 20.63
C ALA A 217 7.98 -14.86 19.85
N GLU A 218 7.83 -14.91 18.53
CA GLU A 218 8.43 -15.92 17.67
C GLU A 218 9.87 -15.59 17.27
N ALA A 219 10.19 -14.30 17.10
CA ALA A 219 11.54 -13.84 16.74
C ALA A 219 12.61 -14.17 17.80
N SER A 220 12.22 -14.41 19.05
CA SER A 220 13.14 -14.87 20.10
C SER A 220 13.45 -16.37 20.02
N LYS A 221 12.62 -17.13 19.29
CA LYS A 221 12.71 -18.60 19.19
C LYS A 221 13.35 -19.05 17.88
N ARG A 222 13.10 -18.34 16.78
CA ARG A 222 13.56 -18.72 15.43
C ARG A 222 13.78 -17.50 14.53
N HIS A 223 14.46 -17.73 13.41
CA HIS A 223 14.61 -16.72 12.37
C HIS A 223 13.28 -16.51 11.62
N MET A 224 12.84 -15.25 11.51
CA MET A 224 11.53 -14.84 10.97
C MET A 224 11.67 -14.04 9.65
N GLY A 225 12.69 -14.32 8.84
CA GLY A 225 12.99 -13.53 7.64
C GLY A 225 11.86 -13.49 6.60
N HIS A 226 11.15 -14.59 6.41
CA HIS A 226 9.99 -14.66 5.50
C HIS A 226 8.77 -13.86 5.98
N MET A 227 8.72 -13.54 7.28
CA MET A 227 7.66 -12.74 7.91
C MET A 227 7.99 -11.24 7.98
N GLN A 228 9.17 -10.84 7.50
CA GLN A 228 9.60 -9.44 7.46
C GLN A 228 8.60 -8.55 6.71
N PHE A 229 7.99 -9.08 5.64
CA PHE A 229 6.94 -8.39 4.90
C PHE A 229 5.76 -8.00 5.80
N PHE A 230 5.22 -8.93 6.58
CA PHE A 230 4.07 -8.67 7.45
C PHE A 230 4.42 -7.81 8.66
N SER A 231 5.63 -7.97 9.21
CA SER A 231 6.12 -7.09 10.27
C SER A 231 6.16 -5.63 9.82
N ALA A 232 6.70 -5.39 8.62
CA ALA A 232 6.78 -4.07 8.02
C ALA A 232 5.39 -3.54 7.62
N GLN A 233 4.52 -4.37 7.05
CA GLN A 233 3.15 -3.98 6.70
C GLN A 233 2.35 -3.57 7.94
N ALA A 234 2.39 -4.37 9.02
CA ALA A 234 1.72 -4.02 10.27
C ALA A 234 2.26 -2.72 10.88
N ALA A 235 3.58 -2.52 10.87
CA ALA A 235 4.19 -1.27 11.33
C ALA A 235 3.78 -0.06 10.47
N PHE A 236 3.70 -0.25 9.14
CA PHE A 236 3.27 0.78 8.20
C PHE A 236 1.84 1.23 8.47
N TYR A 237 0.89 0.31 8.57
CA TYR A 237 -0.51 0.68 8.80
C TYR A 237 -0.76 1.28 10.18
N LEU A 238 0.02 0.91 11.21
CA LEU A 238 0.02 1.63 12.49
C LEU A 238 0.52 3.08 12.35
N ALA A 239 1.45 3.33 11.43
CA ALA A 239 1.91 4.68 11.12
C ALA A 239 0.85 5.47 10.33
N GLU A 240 0.18 4.83 9.38
CA GLU A 240 -0.94 5.44 8.64
C GLU A 240 -2.10 5.81 9.58
N LEU A 241 -2.46 4.96 10.55
CA LEU A 241 -3.46 5.30 11.57
C LEU A 241 -3.06 6.54 12.39
N ALA A 242 -1.78 6.63 12.80
CA ALA A 242 -1.27 7.82 13.48
C ALA A 242 -1.23 9.05 12.57
N GLN A 243 -0.98 8.88 11.27
CA GLN A 243 -1.05 9.97 10.29
C GLN A 243 -2.48 10.49 10.14
N LEU A 244 -3.50 9.62 10.16
CA LEU A 244 -4.90 10.06 10.12
C LEU A 244 -5.20 11.01 11.27
N GLU A 245 -4.74 10.71 12.50
CA GLU A 245 -4.91 11.62 13.64
C GLU A 245 -4.26 12.99 13.38
N PHE A 246 -3.09 13.04 12.74
CA PHE A 246 -2.41 14.29 12.36
C PHE A 246 -3.20 15.07 11.28
N VAL A 247 -3.71 14.37 10.27
CA VAL A 247 -4.45 14.96 9.16
C VAL A 247 -5.79 15.52 9.62
N GLU A 248 -6.49 14.80 10.50
CA GLU A 248 -7.80 15.15 11.05
C GLU A 248 -7.74 16.32 12.04
N HIS A 249 -6.61 16.49 12.73
CA HIS A 249 -6.38 17.64 13.60
C HIS A 249 -6.04 18.89 12.76
N LYS A 250 -7.07 19.59 12.28
CA LYS A 250 -6.93 20.80 11.47
C LYS A 250 -6.71 22.05 12.30
N LEU A 251 -5.72 22.86 11.90
CA LEU A 251 -5.49 24.20 12.42
C LEU A 251 -6.64 25.09 11.97
N THR A 252 -7.19 25.83 12.92
CA THR A 252 -8.22 26.83 12.65
C THR A 252 -7.83 28.13 13.33
N TRP A 253 -8.17 29.24 12.67
CA TRP A 253 -7.97 30.55 13.26
C TRP A 253 -8.91 30.71 14.48
N PRO A 254 -8.39 30.87 15.71
CA PRO A 254 -9.25 31.00 16.88
C PRO A 254 -10.06 32.29 16.84
N THR A 255 -11.31 32.23 17.31
CA THR A 255 -12.19 33.38 17.42
C THR A 255 -12.17 33.98 18.83
N ALA A 256 -12.66 35.21 18.99
CA ALA A 256 -12.85 35.81 20.30
C ALA A 256 -13.79 34.98 21.21
N ALA A 257 -14.74 34.24 20.62
CA ALA A 257 -15.61 33.33 21.36
C ALA A 257 -14.84 32.13 21.91
N ASP A 258 -13.91 31.57 21.14
CA ASP A 258 -13.05 30.46 21.58
C ASP A 258 -12.15 30.89 22.74
N VAL A 259 -11.59 32.10 22.66
CA VAL A 259 -10.80 32.70 23.74
C VAL A 259 -11.65 32.88 25.00
N ALA A 260 -12.84 33.49 24.88
CA ALA A 260 -13.75 33.69 26.01
C ALA A 260 -14.18 32.36 26.66
N ALA A 261 -14.42 31.32 25.85
CA ALA A 261 -14.71 29.97 26.34
C ALA A 261 -13.50 29.38 27.09
N LYS A 262 -12.28 29.52 26.56
CA LYS A 262 -11.07 28.99 27.20
C LYS A 262 -10.70 29.74 28.48
N GLN A 263 -11.03 31.03 28.58
CA GLN A 263 -10.79 31.85 29.76
C GLN A 263 -11.60 31.41 31.01
N VAL A 264 -12.66 30.62 30.82
CA VAL A 264 -13.38 29.96 31.93
C VAL A 264 -12.47 28.97 32.67
N GLU A 265 -11.61 28.27 31.93
CA GLU A 265 -10.66 27.27 32.46
C GLU A 265 -9.30 27.90 32.80
N ALA A 266 -8.80 28.77 31.91
CA ALA A 266 -7.47 29.36 32.00
C ALA A 266 -7.57 30.88 31.78
N LYS A 267 -7.58 31.65 32.87
CA LYS A 267 -7.86 33.11 32.88
C LYS A 267 -6.98 33.96 31.94
N GLU A 268 -5.79 33.48 31.58
CA GLU A 268 -4.81 34.18 30.74
C GLU A 268 -4.83 33.75 29.27
N ALA A 269 -5.81 32.95 28.83
CA ALA A 269 -5.90 32.50 27.45
C ALA A 269 -6.05 33.69 26.47
N THR A 270 -5.23 33.68 25.41
CA THR A 270 -5.25 34.65 24.32
C THR A 270 -5.41 33.93 22.97
N LEU A 271 -5.65 34.68 21.89
CA LEU A 271 -5.76 34.09 20.55
C LEU A 271 -4.45 33.38 20.16
N GLU A 272 -3.31 33.99 20.46
CA GLU A 272 -1.98 33.43 20.20
C GLU A 272 -1.73 32.16 21.03
N SER A 273 -2.17 32.11 22.29
CA SER A 273 -2.01 30.91 23.11
C SER A 273 -2.86 29.77 22.56
N LEU A 274 -4.10 30.02 22.14
CA LEU A 274 -4.98 29.01 21.54
C LEU A 274 -4.42 28.46 20.22
N LEU A 275 -3.90 29.32 19.35
CA LEU A 275 -3.26 28.89 18.10
C LEU A 275 -1.95 28.13 18.37
N GLY A 276 -1.19 28.58 19.37
CA GLY A 276 0.02 27.92 19.86
C GLY A 276 -0.26 26.50 20.35
N ASP A 277 -1.29 26.32 21.18
CA ASP A 277 -1.73 25.02 21.70
C ASP A 277 -2.16 24.09 20.55
N GLN A 278 -2.98 24.59 19.60
CA GLN A 278 -3.40 23.83 18.42
C GLN A 278 -2.19 23.36 17.58
N LEU A 279 -1.22 24.24 17.36
CA LEU A 279 0.00 23.94 16.61
C LEU A 279 0.88 22.93 17.34
N GLU A 280 1.01 23.06 18.66
CA GLU A 280 1.75 22.11 19.47
C GLU A 280 1.14 20.72 19.39
N GLU A 281 -0.16 20.59 19.59
CA GLU A 281 -0.88 19.31 19.47
C GLU A 281 -0.71 18.70 18.07
N LYS A 282 -0.84 19.51 17.02
CA LYS A 282 -0.62 19.04 15.63
C LYS A 282 0.80 18.53 15.41
N CYS A 283 1.81 19.25 15.92
CA CYS A 283 3.21 18.85 15.81
C CYS A 283 3.49 17.56 16.61
N GLN A 284 2.91 17.41 17.80
CA GLN A 284 3.03 16.17 18.58
C GLN A 284 2.45 14.96 17.82
N ARG A 285 1.31 15.13 17.15
CA ARG A 285 0.72 14.09 16.28
C ARG A 285 1.59 13.76 15.08
N LEU A 286 2.16 14.78 14.40
CA LEU A 286 3.13 14.57 13.32
C LEU A 286 4.33 13.76 13.80
N LEU A 287 4.91 14.11 14.95
CA LEU A 287 6.06 13.41 15.52
C LEU A 287 5.70 11.96 15.93
N ARG A 288 4.49 11.73 16.45
CA ARG A 288 3.98 10.38 16.75
C ARG A 288 3.89 9.54 15.48
N ALA A 289 3.32 10.08 14.40
CA ALA A 289 3.21 9.39 13.11
C ALA A 289 4.59 9.13 12.49
N GLN A 290 5.48 10.13 12.48
CA GLN A 290 6.85 9.99 12.01
C GLN A 290 7.61 8.90 12.78
N TYR A 291 7.46 8.83 14.10
CA TYR A 291 8.07 7.79 14.90
C TYR A 291 7.63 6.39 14.47
N GLN A 292 6.34 6.19 14.16
CA GLN A 292 5.85 4.90 13.66
C GLN A 292 6.37 4.59 12.26
N TYR A 293 6.43 5.56 11.34
CA TYR A 293 7.06 5.35 10.02
C TYR A 293 8.53 4.98 10.12
N LEU A 294 9.28 5.60 11.04
CA LEU A 294 10.67 5.22 11.31
C LEU A 294 10.78 3.80 11.90
N ARG A 295 9.74 3.27 12.56
CA ARG A 295 9.70 1.84 12.96
C ARG A 295 9.54 0.95 11.73
N THR A 296 8.65 1.30 10.81
CA THR A 296 8.48 0.58 9.53
C THR A 296 9.79 0.46 8.75
N ILE A 297 10.54 1.56 8.65
CA ILE A 297 11.85 1.56 7.98
C ILE A 297 12.83 0.59 8.68
N ARG A 298 12.79 0.54 10.02
CA ARG A 298 13.62 -0.37 10.83
C ARG A 298 13.25 -1.84 10.69
N GLU A 299 12.03 -2.18 10.25
CA GLU A 299 11.65 -3.56 9.93
C GLU A 299 12.44 -4.08 8.71
N GLY A 300 13.05 -3.19 7.90
CA GLY A 300 14.02 -3.54 6.88
C GLY A 300 13.45 -4.06 5.56
N HIS A 301 12.13 -4.05 5.39
CA HIS A 301 11.48 -4.38 4.11
C HIS A 301 11.56 -3.18 3.16
N PRO A 302 12.30 -3.24 2.03
CA PRO A 302 12.62 -2.06 1.23
C PRO A 302 11.40 -1.32 0.66
N GLY A 303 10.41 -2.07 0.16
CA GLY A 303 9.19 -1.46 -0.40
C GLY A 303 8.33 -0.71 0.64
N TRP A 304 8.27 -1.25 1.87
CA TRP A 304 7.53 -0.60 2.96
C TRP A 304 8.33 0.55 3.59
N ALA A 305 9.66 0.44 3.59
CA ALA A 305 10.55 1.54 3.96
C ALA A 305 10.40 2.73 2.99
N ALA A 306 10.29 2.47 1.67
CA ALA A 306 10.03 3.50 0.67
C ALA A 306 8.67 4.18 0.89
N ALA A 307 7.61 3.39 1.12
CA ALA A 307 6.28 3.90 1.45
C ALA A 307 6.29 4.79 2.71
N ALA A 308 6.95 4.33 3.77
CA ALA A 308 7.08 5.06 5.02
C ALA A 308 7.86 6.39 4.86
N GLY A 309 8.96 6.36 4.11
CA GLY A 309 9.74 7.56 3.79
C GLY A 309 8.91 8.58 3.01
N PHE A 310 8.12 8.12 2.03
CA PHE A 310 7.18 8.97 1.32
C PHE A 310 6.14 9.62 2.26
N GLY A 311 5.53 8.83 3.15
CA GLY A 311 4.54 9.31 4.12
C GLY A 311 5.10 10.41 5.04
N VAL A 312 6.33 10.25 5.54
CA VAL A 312 6.99 11.27 6.36
C VAL A 312 7.21 12.58 5.61
N GLY A 313 7.68 12.52 4.35
CA GLY A 313 7.85 13.71 3.52
C GLY A 313 6.53 14.45 3.31
N LYS A 314 5.47 13.69 2.99
CA LYS A 314 4.13 14.22 2.71
C LYS A 314 3.53 14.95 3.91
N MET A 315 3.71 14.44 5.13
CA MET A 315 3.21 15.10 6.34
C MET A 315 3.85 16.47 6.58
N TYR A 316 5.13 16.64 6.25
CA TYR A 316 5.78 17.95 6.35
C TYR A 316 5.28 18.93 5.30
N GLU A 317 5.02 18.47 4.07
CA GLU A 317 4.36 19.28 3.04
C GLU A 317 2.95 19.69 3.47
N GLU A 318 2.15 18.77 3.98
CA GLU A 318 0.79 19.04 4.47
C GLU A 318 0.78 20.05 5.62
N LEU A 319 1.71 19.94 6.58
CA LEU A 319 1.83 20.92 7.66
C LEU A 319 2.25 22.29 7.13
N HIS A 320 3.18 22.35 6.18
CA HIS A 320 3.57 23.61 5.54
C HIS A 320 2.38 24.27 4.85
N GLU A 321 1.65 23.53 4.02
CA GLU A 321 0.47 24.01 3.29
C GLU A 321 -0.63 24.50 4.21
N GLU A 322 -0.86 23.80 5.32
CA GLU A 322 -1.85 24.22 6.30
C GLU A 322 -1.43 25.50 7.03
N MET A 323 -0.14 25.65 7.37
CA MET A 323 0.38 26.86 8.01
C MET A 323 0.32 28.09 7.12
N ILE A 324 0.68 27.97 5.83
CA ILE A 324 0.57 29.10 4.88
C ILE A 324 -0.88 29.40 4.51
N GLY A 325 -1.77 28.41 4.65
CA GLY A 325 -3.19 28.53 4.33
C GLY A 325 -4.03 29.20 5.41
N LEU A 326 -3.47 29.40 6.62
CA LEU A 326 -4.15 30.15 7.67
C LEU A 326 -4.34 31.62 7.26
N PRO A 327 -5.51 32.22 7.54
CA PRO A 327 -5.73 33.62 7.26
C PRO A 327 -4.81 34.50 8.12
N ALA A 328 -4.48 35.68 7.61
CA ALA A 328 -3.83 36.69 8.44
C ALA A 328 -4.85 37.27 9.45
N PRO A 329 -4.39 37.72 10.64
CA PRO A 329 -5.26 38.41 11.58
C PRO A 329 -5.97 39.60 10.95
N ASP A 330 -7.27 39.75 11.24
CA ASP A 330 -8.14 40.80 10.67
C ASP A 330 -7.94 42.17 11.32
N ASP A 331 -7.30 42.21 12.49
CA ASP A 331 -6.91 43.43 13.21
C ASP A 331 -5.67 44.11 12.62
N LEU A 332 -4.97 43.45 11.69
CA LEU A 332 -3.80 44.00 10.98
C LEU A 332 -4.20 44.81 9.74
N THR A 333 -3.46 45.88 9.45
CA THR A 333 -3.57 46.59 8.15
C THR A 333 -3.12 45.71 6.99
N VAL A 334 -3.46 46.08 5.76
CA VAL A 334 -3.04 45.33 4.56
C VAL A 334 -1.52 45.16 4.51
N GLU A 335 -0.75 46.22 4.79
CA GLU A 335 0.71 46.15 4.81
C GLU A 335 1.22 45.23 5.93
N GLN A 336 0.58 45.26 7.10
CA GLN A 336 0.94 44.39 8.23
C GLN A 336 0.61 42.91 7.95
N GLN A 337 -0.50 42.64 7.26
CA GLN A 337 -0.88 41.30 6.82
C GLN A 337 0.14 40.74 5.82
N ASP A 338 0.66 41.57 4.91
CA ASP A 338 1.68 41.15 3.95
C ASP A 338 3.00 40.83 4.66
N ILE A 339 3.43 41.66 5.62
CA ILE A 339 4.60 41.37 6.48
C ILE A 339 4.38 40.07 7.27
N TYR A 340 3.19 39.88 7.85
CA TYR A 340 2.85 38.67 8.58
C TYR A 340 2.98 37.42 7.70
N LYS A 341 2.38 37.43 6.50
CA LYS A 341 2.45 36.31 5.54
C LYS A 341 3.89 36.05 5.10
N HIS A 342 4.67 37.08 4.83
CA HIS A 342 6.10 36.96 4.53
C HIS A 342 6.85 36.25 5.67
N LEU A 343 6.65 36.70 6.92
CA LEU A 343 7.30 36.10 8.08
C LEU A 343 6.88 34.65 8.33
N VAL A 344 5.60 34.31 8.12
CA VAL A 344 5.10 32.94 8.21
C VAL A 344 5.80 32.07 7.17
N ARG A 345 5.76 32.45 5.87
CA ARG A 345 6.43 31.73 4.76
C ARG A 345 7.91 31.48 5.07
N LYS A 346 8.63 32.51 5.51
CA LYS A 346 10.04 32.42 5.92
C LYS A 346 10.27 31.44 7.06
N LYS A 347 9.40 31.43 8.09
CA LYS A 347 9.54 30.54 9.25
C LYS A 347 9.19 29.09 8.93
N VAL A 348 8.26 28.82 8.03
CA VAL A 348 7.81 27.46 7.71
C VAL A 348 8.62 26.79 6.61
N LEU A 349 9.53 27.50 5.94
CA LEU A 349 10.41 26.96 4.90
C LEU A 349 11.18 25.70 5.36
N ILE A 350 11.57 25.64 6.64
CA ILE A 350 12.21 24.48 7.28
C ILE A 350 11.38 23.18 7.15
N LEU A 351 10.06 23.27 7.02
CA LEU A 351 9.21 22.11 6.81
C LEU A 351 9.43 21.52 5.40
N LEU A 352 9.55 22.37 4.37
CA LEU A 352 9.88 21.91 3.02
C LEU A 352 11.29 21.31 2.98
N GLU A 353 12.27 21.91 3.67
CA GLU A 353 13.62 21.34 3.79
C GLU A 353 13.63 19.96 4.47
N LYS A 354 12.78 19.77 5.50
CA LYS A 354 12.60 18.46 6.13
C LYS A 354 11.96 17.44 5.19
N ALA A 355 11.00 17.86 4.37
CA ALA A 355 10.41 17.02 3.34
C ALA A 355 11.46 16.62 2.29
N GLU A 356 12.22 17.59 1.77
CA GLU A 356 13.31 17.40 0.79
C GLU A 356 14.34 16.40 1.30
N LYS A 357 14.84 16.60 2.53
CA LYS A 357 15.76 15.67 3.17
C LYS A 357 15.19 14.25 3.25
N THR A 358 13.92 14.11 3.62
CA THR A 358 13.27 12.80 3.76
C THR A 358 13.12 12.11 2.41
N TYR A 359 12.67 12.83 1.38
CA TYR A 359 12.54 12.27 0.03
C TYR A 359 13.90 11.92 -0.59
N ALA A 360 14.94 12.73 -0.37
CA ALA A 360 16.30 12.45 -0.81
C ALA A 360 16.82 11.16 -0.16
N GLN A 361 16.72 11.03 1.16
CA GLN A 361 17.13 9.82 1.88
C GLN A 361 16.36 8.57 1.44
N THR A 362 15.07 8.73 1.16
CA THR A 362 14.21 7.64 0.66
C THR A 362 14.63 7.22 -0.75
N THR A 363 14.89 8.18 -1.64
CA THR A 363 15.34 7.92 -3.02
C THR A 363 16.71 7.25 -3.03
N ASP A 364 17.66 7.73 -2.22
CA ASP A 364 18.98 7.11 -2.07
C ASP A 364 18.87 5.67 -1.56
N MET A 365 17.97 5.43 -0.61
CA MET A 365 17.70 4.07 -0.12
C MET A 365 17.09 3.17 -1.19
N VAL A 366 16.13 3.66 -1.98
CA VAL A 366 15.53 2.93 -3.11
C VAL A 366 16.60 2.54 -4.12
N VAL A 367 17.48 3.46 -4.52
CA VAL A 367 18.58 3.19 -5.46
C VAL A 367 19.51 2.11 -4.92
N ARG A 368 19.90 2.18 -3.64
CA ARG A 368 20.80 1.18 -3.02
C ARG A 368 20.16 -0.20 -2.89
N THR A 369 18.85 -0.26 -2.67
CA THR A 369 18.14 -1.52 -2.40
C THR A 369 17.44 -2.12 -3.63
N GLY A 370 17.34 -1.36 -4.73
CA GLY A 370 16.59 -1.75 -5.92
C GLY A 370 15.07 -1.81 -5.69
N ALA A 371 14.56 -1.12 -4.67
CA ALA A 371 13.16 -1.17 -4.24
C ALA A 371 12.23 -0.34 -5.15
N GLU A 372 12.25 -0.63 -6.44
CA GLU A 372 11.44 0.09 -7.43
C GLU A 372 9.95 -0.22 -7.28
N GLY A 373 9.12 0.77 -7.61
CA GLY A 373 7.66 0.67 -7.51
C GLY A 373 6.99 2.04 -7.39
N VAL A 374 5.68 2.03 -7.09
CA VAL A 374 4.86 3.25 -7.02
C VAL A 374 5.40 4.24 -5.99
N TRP A 375 5.84 3.76 -4.83
CA TRP A 375 6.36 4.64 -3.77
C TRP A 375 7.72 5.23 -4.10
N ALA A 376 8.60 4.46 -4.72
CA ALA A 376 9.87 4.96 -5.25
C ALA A 376 9.65 6.09 -6.26
N GLN A 377 8.72 5.90 -7.20
CA GLN A 377 8.35 6.93 -8.16
C GLN A 377 7.79 8.18 -7.47
N LYS A 378 6.82 8.02 -6.57
CA LYS A 378 6.25 9.14 -5.82
C LYS A 378 7.26 9.91 -4.98
N SER A 379 8.24 9.22 -4.37
CA SER A 379 9.31 9.88 -3.63
C SER A 379 10.24 10.68 -4.54
N ARG A 380 10.54 10.18 -5.75
CA ARG A 380 11.33 10.91 -6.76
C ARG A 380 10.60 12.15 -7.25
N GLU A 381 9.33 12.01 -7.62
CA GLU A 381 8.47 13.13 -8.03
C GLU A 381 8.33 14.17 -6.91
N GLY A 382 8.11 13.72 -5.67
CA GLY A 382 8.06 14.58 -4.49
C GLY A 382 9.37 15.35 -4.27
N LEU A 383 10.52 14.69 -4.44
CA LEU A 383 11.85 15.32 -4.31
C LEU A 383 12.08 16.42 -5.37
N GLU A 384 11.68 16.17 -6.61
CA GLU A 384 11.82 17.15 -7.68
C GLU A 384 10.92 18.37 -7.43
N ASN A 385 9.66 18.11 -7.07
CA ASN A 385 8.67 19.15 -6.78
C ASN A 385 9.09 20.02 -5.59
N ILE A 386 9.53 19.41 -4.49
CA ILE A 386 9.89 20.15 -3.27
C ILE A 386 11.13 21.01 -3.46
N ARG A 387 12.12 20.54 -4.23
CA ARG A 387 13.31 21.35 -4.56
C ARG A 387 12.96 22.58 -5.36
N LYS A 388 12.05 22.44 -6.33
CA LYS A 388 11.53 23.58 -7.07
C LYS A 388 10.79 24.55 -6.15
N ARG A 389 9.89 24.05 -5.29
CA ARG A 389 9.15 24.89 -4.32
C ARG A 389 10.09 25.66 -3.40
N ILE A 390 11.12 25.02 -2.85
CA ILE A 390 12.12 25.67 -1.98
C ILE A 390 12.86 26.77 -2.74
N LEU A 391 13.27 26.52 -3.99
CA LEU A 391 13.95 27.52 -4.81
C LEU A 391 13.04 28.72 -5.12
N ASP A 392 11.81 28.46 -5.55
CA ASP A 392 10.83 29.50 -5.88
C ASP A 392 10.52 30.35 -4.63
N GLU A 393 10.26 29.71 -3.49
CA GLU A 393 9.94 30.38 -2.22
C GLU A 393 11.15 31.18 -1.68
N SER A 394 12.35 30.60 -1.70
CA SER A 394 13.55 31.29 -1.25
C SER A 394 13.90 32.49 -2.12
N THR A 395 13.65 32.41 -3.43
CA THR A 395 13.84 33.53 -4.36
C THR A 395 12.83 34.64 -4.09
N ALA A 396 11.55 34.29 -3.92
CA ALA A 396 10.49 35.25 -3.58
C ALA A 396 10.75 35.96 -2.25
N LEU A 397 11.14 35.22 -1.22
CA LEU A 397 11.50 35.77 0.08
C LEU A 397 12.71 36.72 -0.01
N ALA A 398 13.71 36.38 -0.84
CA ALA A 398 14.87 37.22 -1.04
C ALA A 398 14.55 38.54 -1.79
N SER A 399 13.66 38.52 -2.78
CA SER A 399 13.22 39.74 -3.48
C SER A 399 12.36 40.64 -2.60
N GLU A 400 11.51 40.05 -1.75
CA GLU A 400 10.71 40.80 -0.79
C GLU A 400 11.59 41.43 0.30
N ASP A 401 12.64 40.72 0.76
CA ASP A 401 13.63 41.23 1.71
C ASP A 401 14.52 42.34 1.11
N SER A 402 14.79 42.33 -0.21
CA SER A 402 15.63 43.34 -0.87
C SER A 402 14.89 44.63 -1.24
N GLY A 403 13.55 44.63 -1.20
CA GLY A 403 12.72 45.79 -1.53
C GLY A 403 12.69 46.13 -3.03
N ASP A 404 13.03 45.20 -3.91
CA ASP A 404 13.07 45.39 -5.37
C ASP A 404 11.67 45.46 -6.03
N ASP A 405 10.59 45.40 -5.24
CA ASP A 405 9.20 45.50 -5.71
C ASP A 405 8.73 46.95 -5.96
N ALA A 406 9.65 47.87 -6.23
CA ALA A 406 9.30 49.20 -6.71
C ALA A 406 8.91 49.11 -8.19
N PRO A 407 7.65 49.41 -8.59
CA PRO A 407 7.35 49.56 -10.01
C PRO A 407 8.22 50.71 -10.52
N VAL A 408 9.02 50.44 -11.56
CA VAL A 408 9.74 51.46 -12.31
C VAL A 408 8.69 52.39 -12.93
N MET A 409 8.29 53.40 -12.16
CA MET A 409 7.53 54.53 -12.66
C MET A 409 8.37 55.16 -13.76
N PRO A 410 7.87 55.31 -14.99
CA PRO A 410 8.60 56.02 -16.02
C PRO A 410 8.76 57.46 -15.52
N VAL A 411 10.01 57.88 -15.34
CA VAL A 411 10.34 59.27 -15.06
C VAL A 411 9.78 60.09 -16.21
N ALA A 412 8.73 60.86 -15.94
CA ALA A 412 8.19 61.81 -16.90
C ALA A 412 9.30 62.81 -17.22
N ASP A 413 9.80 62.72 -18.45
CA ASP A 413 10.76 63.64 -19.03
C ASP A 413 10.21 65.06 -18.94
N ALA A 414 10.81 65.88 -18.08
CA ALA A 414 10.54 67.31 -17.99
C ALA A 414 11.16 68.01 -19.22
N GLY A 415 10.56 67.74 -20.37
CA GLY A 415 10.91 68.31 -21.65
C GLY A 415 10.33 69.72 -21.84
N ARG A 416 11.17 70.71 -21.58
CA ARG A 416 11.42 71.88 -22.44
C ARG A 416 10.27 72.88 -22.67
N ALA A 417 10.46 74.05 -22.07
CA ALA A 417 9.84 75.30 -22.46
C ALA A 417 10.13 75.63 -23.95
N GLU A 418 9.08 75.82 -24.75
CA GLU A 418 9.14 76.61 -25.98
C GLU A 418 8.50 77.97 -25.76
N LYS A 419 9.35 79.00 -25.72
CA LYS A 419 8.99 80.38 -26.08
C LYS A 419 8.98 80.48 -27.61
N GLY A 420 7.91 81.01 -28.21
CA GLY A 420 8.06 81.73 -29.47
C GLY A 420 6.86 81.83 -30.41
N LYS A 421 6.22 83.00 -30.37
CA LYS A 421 5.70 83.81 -31.50
C LYS A 421 4.59 83.26 -32.40
N GLY A 422 3.49 84.01 -32.39
CA GLY A 422 2.42 84.03 -33.39
C GLY A 422 1.33 84.98 -32.93
#